data_AF-A0A3A0D3T6-F1
#
_entry.id   AF-A0A3A0D3T6-F1
#
_cell.length_a   1.000
_cell.length_b   1.000
_cell.length_c   1.000
_cell.angle_alpha   90.00
_cell.angle_beta   90.00
_cell.angle_gamma   90.00
#
_symmetry.space_group_name_H-M   'P 1'
#
loop_
_entity.id
_entity.type
_entity.pdbx_description
1 polymer ?
#
loop_
_entity_poly.entity_id
_entity_poly.type
_entity_poly.pdbx_seq_one_letter_code
_entity_poly.pdbx_strand_id
1 'polypeptide(L)'
;MRKLALTPLLAMALWSFGAQTVLAIAQFQAVFIKEYITDHPDKEFADYVKKKAKCNICHQGKVSPKNVHHNVYGTPLVEMLDPEKDKKDVEKIKKALAEVAAMPSDPKDEKSPTFGDLIKQSKLPGGPLEESQKEPEGESAEQ
;
A
#
# COMPACT_ATOMS: atom_id res chain seq x y z
N MET A 1 29.91 -16.49 -64.18
CA MET A 1 30.49 -16.28 -62.84
C MET A 1 29.40 -15.76 -61.91
N ARG A 2 28.86 -16.62 -61.03
CA ARG A 2 27.85 -16.27 -60.02
C ARG A 2 28.56 -15.55 -58.86
N LYS A 3 28.28 -14.27 -58.64
CA LYS A 3 28.65 -13.58 -57.40
C LYS A 3 27.48 -13.66 -56.44
N LEU A 4 27.56 -14.60 -55.50
CA LEU A 4 26.77 -14.60 -54.26
C LEU A 4 27.28 -13.43 -53.41
N ALA A 5 26.46 -12.39 -53.25
CA ALA A 5 26.72 -11.33 -52.29
C ALA A 5 25.89 -11.64 -51.03
N LEU A 6 26.60 -11.99 -49.96
CA LEU A 6 26.09 -12.32 -48.65
C LEU A 6 25.78 -11.03 -47.88
N THR A 7 24.53 -10.85 -47.48
CA THR A 7 24.01 -9.73 -46.67
C THR A 7 24.56 -9.79 -45.23
N PRO A 8 24.55 -8.66 -44.50
CA PRO A 8 24.06 -8.71 -43.13
C PRO A 8 22.90 -7.72 -42.96
N LEU A 9 21.71 -8.29 -42.68
CA LEU A 9 20.54 -7.56 -42.23
C LEU A 9 20.79 -7.18 -40.76
N LEU A 10 20.98 -5.89 -40.47
CA LEU A 10 21.12 -5.37 -39.13
C LEU A 10 19.74 -5.30 -38.46
N ALA A 11 19.34 -6.35 -37.75
CA ALA A 11 18.12 -6.36 -36.96
C ALA A 11 18.36 -5.66 -35.60
N MET A 12 18.05 -4.36 -35.51
CA MET A 12 17.95 -3.65 -34.23
C MET A 12 16.68 -4.12 -33.50
N ALA A 13 16.85 -5.05 -32.56
CA ALA A 13 15.82 -5.37 -31.58
C ALA A 13 15.77 -4.27 -30.52
N LEU A 14 14.84 -3.33 -30.68
CA LEU A 14 14.47 -2.36 -29.64
C LEU A 14 13.72 -3.11 -28.53
N TRP A 15 14.42 -3.54 -27.48
CA TRP A 15 13.78 -3.92 -26.22
C TRP A 15 13.27 -2.67 -25.52
N SER A 16 12.00 -2.34 -25.76
CA SER A 16 11.26 -1.42 -24.91
C SER A 16 11.09 -2.08 -23.55
N PHE A 17 11.96 -1.74 -22.59
CA PHE A 17 11.64 -1.91 -21.17
C PHE A 17 10.47 -0.97 -20.88
N GLY A 18 9.25 -1.51 -20.96
CA GLY A 18 8.06 -0.81 -20.47
C GLY A 18 8.28 -0.48 -19.00
N ALA A 19 8.16 0.79 -18.65
CA ALA A 19 8.20 1.22 -17.26
C ALA A 19 7.08 0.47 -16.52
N GLN A 20 7.43 -0.54 -15.73
CA GLN A 20 6.51 -1.12 -14.77
C GLN A 20 6.26 -0.02 -13.75
N THR A 21 5.16 0.72 -13.94
CA THR A 21 4.70 1.67 -12.94
C THR A 21 4.36 0.85 -11.71
N VAL A 22 5.23 0.88 -10.69
CA VAL A 22 4.92 0.50 -9.32
C VAL A 22 3.95 1.57 -8.79
N LEU A 23 2.76 1.58 -9.37
CA LEU A 23 1.60 2.20 -8.75
C LEU A 23 1.37 1.36 -7.51
N ALA A 24 1.50 1.99 -6.33
CA ALA A 24 1.04 1.41 -5.07
C ALA A 24 -0.26 0.66 -5.33
N ILE A 25 -0.27 -0.64 -5.06
CA ILE A 25 -1.28 -1.57 -5.56
C ILE A 25 -2.64 -1.13 -5.06
N ALA A 26 -3.36 -0.40 -5.92
CA ALA A 26 -4.63 0.23 -5.57
C ALA A 26 -5.68 -0.80 -5.12
N GLN A 27 -5.47 -2.08 -5.43
CA GLN A 27 -6.33 -3.18 -5.02
C GLN A 27 -6.35 -3.37 -3.50
N PHE A 28 -5.23 -3.27 -2.79
CA PHE A 28 -5.23 -3.42 -1.33
C PHE A 28 -6.08 -2.32 -0.67
N GLN A 29 -5.89 -1.08 -1.12
CA GLN A 29 -6.69 0.05 -0.67
C GLN A 29 -8.18 -0.11 -1.05
N ALA A 30 -8.47 -0.59 -2.26
CA ALA A 30 -9.84 -0.80 -2.71
C ALA A 30 -10.56 -1.83 -1.83
N VAL A 31 -9.90 -2.93 -1.45
CA VAL A 31 -10.46 -3.91 -0.52
C VAL A 31 -10.67 -3.26 0.85
N PHE A 32 -9.68 -2.53 1.40
CA PHE A 32 -9.87 -1.81 2.67
C PHE A 32 -11.09 -0.87 2.63
N ILE A 33 -11.24 -0.07 1.57
CA ILE A 33 -12.37 0.85 1.41
C ILE A 33 -13.69 0.08 1.33
N LYS A 34 -13.70 -1.06 0.65
CA LYS A 34 -14.89 -1.89 0.53
C LYS A 34 -15.29 -2.49 1.88
N GLU A 35 -14.35 -3.10 2.60
CA GLU A 35 -14.63 -3.80 3.86
C GLU A 35 -14.97 -2.86 5.01
N TYR A 36 -14.37 -1.67 5.05
CA TYR A 36 -14.45 -0.81 6.24
C TYR A 36 -15.09 0.56 6.03
N ILE A 37 -15.09 1.09 4.81
CA ILE A 37 -15.35 2.53 4.59
C ILE A 37 -16.62 2.79 3.77
N THR A 38 -16.95 1.91 2.83
CA THR A 38 -18.07 2.13 1.89
C THR A 38 -19.39 2.31 2.62
N ASP A 39 -19.66 1.42 3.56
CA ASP A 39 -20.89 1.40 4.35
C ASP A 39 -20.70 1.97 5.77
N HIS A 40 -19.58 2.66 6.02
CA HIS A 40 -19.31 3.27 7.33
C HIS A 40 -20.43 4.27 7.71
N PRO A 41 -20.92 4.26 8.97
CA PRO A 41 -22.02 5.13 9.40
C PRO A 41 -21.61 6.61 9.40
N ASP A 42 -20.37 6.90 9.75
CA ASP A 42 -19.79 8.23 9.65
C ASP A 42 -19.31 8.50 8.22
N LYS A 43 -20.07 9.34 7.50
CA LYS A 43 -19.78 9.71 6.11
C LYS A 43 -18.63 10.72 6.00
N GLU A 44 -18.42 11.55 7.02
CA GLU A 44 -17.30 12.51 7.02
C GLU A 44 -15.98 11.78 7.17
N PHE A 45 -15.92 10.80 8.08
CA PHE A 45 -14.78 9.90 8.18
C PHE A 45 -14.55 9.12 6.88
N ALA A 46 -15.62 8.58 6.28
CA ALA A 46 -15.49 7.84 5.02
C ALA A 46 -14.92 8.71 3.89
N ASP A 47 -15.36 9.96 3.80
CA ASP A 47 -14.86 10.94 2.84
C ASP A 47 -13.41 11.34 3.15
N TYR A 48 -13.08 11.55 4.41
CA TYR A 48 -11.74 11.84 4.87
C TYR A 48 -10.76 10.72 4.48
N VAL A 49 -11.14 9.46 4.69
CA VAL A 49 -10.34 8.30 4.31
C VAL A 49 -10.11 8.25 2.79
N LYS A 50 -11.19 8.41 1.99
CA LYS A 50 -11.14 8.33 0.52
C LYS A 50 -10.40 9.50 -0.13
N LYS A 51 -10.51 10.71 0.42
CA LYS A 51 -10.04 11.95 -0.21
C LYS A 51 -8.71 12.44 0.36
N LYS A 52 -8.46 12.22 1.65
CA LYS A 52 -7.31 12.79 2.39
C LYS A 52 -6.31 11.73 2.81
N ALA A 53 -6.74 10.74 3.61
CA ALA A 53 -5.80 9.77 4.18
C ALA A 53 -5.19 8.85 3.10
N LYS A 54 -6.01 8.33 2.18
CA LYS A 54 -5.58 7.57 1.00
C LYS A 54 -4.51 6.51 1.31
N CYS A 55 -3.27 6.68 0.85
CA CYS A 55 -2.20 5.71 1.05
C CYS A 55 -1.64 5.75 2.48
N ASN A 56 -1.77 6.89 3.16
CA ASN A 56 -1.32 7.09 4.54
C ASN A 56 -2.20 6.37 5.58
N ILE A 57 -3.22 5.61 5.15
CA ILE A 57 -3.92 4.66 6.03
C ILE A 57 -2.96 3.56 6.49
N CYS A 58 -2.11 3.08 5.58
CA CYS A 58 -1.14 2.01 5.86
C CYS A 58 0.31 2.48 5.74
N HIS A 59 0.58 3.55 5.00
CA HIS A 59 1.94 4.02 4.75
C HIS A 59 2.31 5.22 5.64
N GLN A 60 3.61 5.34 5.89
CA GLN A 60 4.25 6.44 6.58
C GLN A 60 5.01 7.32 5.57
N GLY A 61 4.96 8.64 5.73
CA GLY A 61 5.71 9.58 4.89
C GLY A 61 5.29 9.58 3.42
N LYS A 62 6.23 9.98 2.56
CA LYS A 62 6.02 10.04 1.11
C LYS A 62 6.14 8.65 0.48
N VAL A 63 5.05 8.20 -0.13
CA VAL A 63 5.00 6.93 -0.86
C VAL A 63 5.61 7.08 -2.25
N SER A 64 6.62 6.26 -2.58
CA SER A 64 7.21 6.17 -3.92
C SER A 64 7.65 4.74 -4.25
N PRO A 65 7.86 4.39 -5.54
CA PRO A 65 8.40 3.07 -5.92
C PRO A 65 9.72 2.68 -5.26
N LYS A 66 10.53 3.66 -4.85
CA LYS A 66 11.85 3.46 -4.26
C LYS A 66 11.83 3.54 -2.73
N ASN A 67 10.77 4.11 -2.17
CA ASN A 67 10.66 4.36 -0.76
C ASN A 67 9.19 4.19 -0.31
N VAL A 68 8.92 3.06 0.33
CA VAL A 68 7.59 2.71 0.87
C VAL A 68 7.77 2.34 2.33
N HIS A 69 7.42 3.27 3.19
CA HIS A 69 7.38 3.06 4.62
C HIS A 69 5.98 2.72 5.09
N HIS A 70 5.88 1.90 6.11
CA HIS A 70 4.61 1.44 6.66
C HIS A 70 4.43 2.04 8.06
N ASN A 71 3.22 2.52 8.34
CA ASN A 71 2.85 2.95 9.69
C ASN A 71 2.55 1.72 10.56
N VAL A 72 2.18 1.94 11.82
CA VAL A 72 1.90 0.86 12.78
C VAL A 72 0.84 -0.14 12.30
N TYR A 73 -0.10 0.30 11.45
CA TYR A 73 -1.12 -0.57 10.85
C TYR A 73 -0.61 -1.30 9.60
N GLY A 74 0.19 -0.63 8.77
CA GLY A 74 0.75 -1.22 7.55
C GLY A 74 1.84 -2.26 7.79
N THR A 75 2.62 -2.13 8.87
CA THR A 75 3.73 -3.04 9.18
C THR A 75 3.31 -4.51 9.28
N PRO A 76 2.29 -4.91 10.05
CA PRO A 76 1.85 -6.30 10.07
C PRO A 76 1.23 -6.76 8.73
N LEU A 77 0.66 -5.85 7.93
CA LEU A 77 0.09 -6.21 6.62
C LEU A 77 1.16 -6.68 5.63
N VAL A 78 2.36 -6.08 5.64
CA VAL A 78 3.45 -6.50 4.74
C VAL A 78 4.10 -7.82 5.14
N GLU A 79 3.91 -8.28 6.37
CA GLU A 79 4.30 -9.63 6.78
C GLU A 79 3.34 -10.70 6.23
N MET A 80 2.09 -10.33 5.95
CA MET A 80 1.04 -11.24 5.48
C MET A 80 0.82 -11.20 3.97
N LEU A 81 1.12 -10.07 3.33
CA LEU A 81 0.81 -9.81 1.92
C LEU A 81 2.09 -9.48 1.13
N ASP A 82 2.32 -10.26 0.08
CA ASP A 82 3.29 -9.95 -0.95
C ASP A 82 2.62 -9.07 -2.03
N PRO A 83 3.12 -7.85 -2.25
CA PRO A 83 2.51 -6.92 -3.19
C PRO A 83 2.41 -7.49 -4.63
N GLU A 84 3.39 -8.24 -5.09
CA GLU A 84 3.39 -8.72 -6.47
C GLU A 84 2.52 -9.97 -6.65
N LYS A 85 2.49 -10.85 -5.66
CA LYS A 85 1.77 -12.13 -5.72
C LYS A 85 0.29 -11.97 -5.33
N ASP A 86 0.01 -11.18 -4.30
CA ASP A 86 -1.29 -11.20 -3.64
C ASP A 86 -2.24 -10.09 -4.12
N LYS A 87 -1.77 -9.15 -4.96
CA LYS A 87 -2.58 -8.03 -5.48
C LYS A 87 -3.89 -8.39 -6.18
N LYS A 88 -4.07 -9.66 -6.59
CA LYS A 88 -5.31 -10.16 -7.21
C LYS A 88 -6.06 -11.15 -6.32
N ASP A 89 -5.49 -11.56 -5.19
CA ASP A 89 -6.11 -12.51 -4.26
C ASP A 89 -6.94 -11.74 -3.23
N VAL A 90 -8.15 -11.35 -3.63
CA VAL A 90 -9.05 -10.54 -2.79
C VAL A 90 -9.37 -11.22 -1.46
N GLU A 91 -9.49 -12.55 -1.43
CA GLU A 91 -9.82 -13.27 -0.21
C GLU A 91 -8.64 -13.33 0.76
N LYS A 92 -7.41 -13.49 0.25
CA LYS A 92 -6.22 -13.34 1.09
C LYS A 92 -6.06 -11.93 1.63
N ILE A 93 -6.33 -10.90 0.81
CA ILE A 93 -6.29 -9.50 1.24
C ILE A 93 -7.29 -9.25 2.37
N LYS A 94 -8.55 -9.68 2.19
CA LYS A 94 -9.58 -9.57 3.23
C LYS A 94 -9.17 -10.26 4.53
N LYS A 95 -8.64 -11.47 4.43
CA LYS A 95 -8.19 -12.23 5.60
C LYS A 95 -7.08 -11.49 6.35
N ALA A 96 -6.06 -11.02 5.65
CA ALA A 96 -4.98 -10.24 6.26
C ALA A 96 -5.51 -8.95 6.91
N LEU A 97 -6.39 -8.21 6.21
CA LEU A 97 -7.02 -7.00 6.75
C LEU A 97 -7.85 -7.27 8.00
N ALA A 98 -8.55 -8.40 8.07
CA ALA A 98 -9.35 -8.80 9.23
C ALA A 98 -8.46 -9.24 10.40
N GLU A 99 -7.40 -10.01 10.14
CA GLU A 99 -6.43 -10.43 11.15
C GLU A 99 -5.72 -9.23 11.78
N VAL A 100 -5.21 -8.31 10.94
CA VAL A 100 -4.58 -7.08 11.45
C VAL A 100 -5.61 -6.19 12.14
N ALA A 101 -6.84 -6.07 11.65
CA ALA A 101 -7.88 -5.29 12.34
C ALA A 101 -8.16 -5.80 13.77
N ALA A 102 -7.91 -7.06 14.08
CA ALA A 102 -8.07 -7.64 15.41
C ALA A 102 -6.86 -7.42 16.34
N MET A 103 -5.73 -6.93 15.83
CA MET A 103 -4.54 -6.67 16.64
C MET A 103 -4.69 -5.38 17.47
N PRO A 104 -4.06 -5.28 18.66
CA PRO A 104 -3.95 -4.04 19.42
C PRO A 104 -3.31 -2.94 18.58
N SER A 105 -3.84 -1.72 18.68
CA SER A 105 -3.34 -0.58 17.90
C SER A 105 -2.03 0.00 18.40
N ASP A 106 -1.71 -0.21 19.67
CA ASP A 106 -0.41 0.11 20.25
C ASP A 106 0.35 -1.20 20.57
N PRO A 107 1.50 -1.46 19.92
CA PRO A 107 2.30 -2.66 20.20
C PRO A 107 2.90 -2.69 21.62
N LYS A 108 2.88 -1.56 22.34
CA LYS A 108 3.36 -1.44 23.72
C LYS A 108 2.25 -1.57 24.76
N ASP A 109 0.98 -1.58 24.34
CA ASP A 109 -0.17 -1.69 25.21
C ASP A 109 -1.20 -2.68 24.64
N GLU A 110 -1.20 -3.91 25.17
CA GLU A 110 -2.16 -4.95 24.80
C GLU A 110 -3.62 -4.60 25.15
N LYS A 111 -3.85 -3.61 26.03
CA LYS A 111 -5.19 -3.12 26.38
C LYS A 111 -5.63 -1.96 25.49
N SER A 112 -4.79 -1.50 24.58
CA SER A 112 -5.18 -0.51 23.58
C SER A 112 -6.35 -1.05 22.74
N PRO A 113 -7.21 -0.17 22.19
CA PRO A 113 -8.22 -0.58 21.23
C PRO A 113 -7.59 -1.34 20.07
N THR A 114 -8.32 -2.25 19.44
CA THR A 114 -7.82 -2.86 18.21
C THR A 114 -7.83 -1.85 17.06
N PHE A 115 -7.07 -2.12 16.00
CA PHE A 115 -7.13 -1.31 14.78
C PHE A 115 -8.55 -1.22 14.20
N GLY A 116 -9.31 -2.32 14.25
CA GLY A 116 -10.71 -2.36 13.83
C GLY A 116 -11.63 -1.52 14.72
N ASP A 117 -11.35 -1.45 16.02
CA ASP A 117 -12.09 -0.58 16.93
C ASP A 117 -11.82 0.90 16.66
N LEU A 118 -10.58 1.27 16.28
CA LEU A 118 -10.28 2.63 15.84
C LEU A 118 -11.09 3.01 14.61
N ILE A 119 -11.14 2.13 13.60
CA ILE A 119 -11.91 2.35 12.38
C ILE A 119 -13.40 2.58 12.72
N LYS A 120 -14.00 1.71 13.54
CA LYS A 120 -15.40 1.85 13.98
C LYS A 120 -15.66 3.15 14.76
N GLN A 121 -14.63 3.67 15.44
CA GLN A 121 -14.66 4.95 16.15
C GLN A 121 -14.35 6.15 15.25
N SER A 122 -14.39 5.99 13.92
CA SER A 122 -14.05 7.04 12.95
C SER A 122 -12.62 7.57 13.09
N LYS A 123 -11.67 6.70 13.47
CA LYS A 123 -10.24 7.02 13.59
C LYS A 123 -9.44 6.21 12.58
N LEU A 124 -8.34 6.78 12.10
CA LEU A 124 -7.40 6.06 11.25
C LEU A 124 -6.67 4.99 12.08
N PRO A 125 -6.50 3.76 11.54
CA PRO A 125 -5.85 2.68 12.28
C PRO A 125 -4.34 2.93 12.47
N GLY A 126 -3.69 3.63 11.54
CA GLY A 126 -2.27 4.01 11.65
C GLY A 126 -1.98 5.20 12.58
N GLY A 127 -2.99 5.74 13.28
CA GLY A 127 -2.88 6.98 14.05
C GLY A 127 -3.22 8.24 13.23
N PRO A 128 -3.01 9.44 13.80
CA PRO A 128 -3.33 10.71 13.13
C PRO A 128 -2.65 10.83 11.76
N LEU A 129 -3.34 11.43 10.79
CA LEU A 129 -2.82 11.57 9.44
C LEU A 129 -1.55 12.42 9.39
N GLU A 130 -1.50 13.47 10.20
CA GLU A 130 -0.35 14.36 10.30
C GLU A 130 0.90 13.58 10.74
N GLU A 131 0.75 12.63 11.66
CA GLU A 131 1.84 11.73 12.04
C GLU A 131 2.18 10.78 10.90
N SER A 132 1.18 10.15 10.26
CA SER A 132 1.42 9.25 9.12
C SER A 132 2.04 9.93 7.89
N GLN A 133 2.01 11.25 7.81
CA GLN A 133 2.61 12.03 6.72
C GLN A 133 4.04 12.48 6.98
N LYS A 134 4.52 12.38 8.22
CA LYS A 134 5.94 12.66 8.53
C LYS A 134 6.81 11.55 7.95
N GLU A 135 7.99 11.90 7.44
CA GLU A 135 8.99 10.88 7.12
C GLU A 135 9.44 10.17 8.42
N PRO A 136 9.76 8.88 8.37
CA PRO A 136 10.26 8.17 9.55
C PRO A 136 11.57 8.79 10.05
N GLU A 137 11.71 8.90 11.38
CA GLU A 137 12.92 9.44 12.01
C GLU A 137 14.12 8.52 11.74
N GLY A 138 15.18 9.09 11.14
CA GLY A 138 16.42 8.35 10.83
C GLY A 138 16.82 8.33 9.35
N GLU A 139 15.99 8.85 8.45
CA GLU A 139 16.25 8.82 7.00
C GLU A 139 16.25 10.22 6.34
N SER A 140 16.57 11.27 7.11
CA SER A 140 16.82 12.58 6.52
C SER A 140 18.20 12.61 5.85
N ALA A 141 18.18 12.68 4.52
CA ALA A 141 19.28 13.03 3.62
C ALA A 141 20.29 11.93 3.28
N GLU A 142 19.96 11.07 2.31
CA GLU A 142 20.84 10.71 1.19
C GLU A 142 20.13 9.70 0.28
N GLN A 143 19.36 10.17 -0.72
CA GLN A 143 19.12 9.47 -1.99
C GLN A 143 18.82 10.48 -3.10
#